data_AF-I3T544-F1
#
_entry.id   AF-I3T544-F1
#
_cell.length_a   1.000
_cell.length_b   1.000
_cell.length_c   1.000
_cell.angle_alpha   90.00
_cell.angle_beta   90.00
_cell.angle_gamma   90.00
#
_symmetry.space_group_name_H-M   'P 1'
#
loop_
_entity.id
_entity.type
_entity.pdbx_description
1 polymer ?
#
loop_
_entity_poly.entity_id
_entity_poly.type
_entity_poly.pdbx_seq_one_letter_code
_entity_poly.pdbx_strand_id
1 'polypeptide(L)'
;MQHLFHHSRILHNPSSFSISTMSSSLTLPSFSPIFLPQRTHTLKNHNFPKSRVFATISTGSQSSIHEASVADYKVSNAFLFPGQGAQAVGMGKEAQSVPAAALLYKKANEILGFDLLDVCINGPKEKLNSTVISQPALYVTSLAAVELLRAREGGEQIIDSVDVTCGLSLGEYTALAFAGAFSFEDGLKLVKLRGEAMQDASDAVKSAMVSVVGLDSEKSSSCVMQRIRSA
;
A
#
# COMPACT_ATOMS: atom_id res chain seq x y z
N MET A 1 23.25 44.37 20.46
CA MET A 1 22.14 43.60 21.07
C MET A 1 21.85 42.43 20.13
N GLN A 2 22.48 41.27 20.34
CA GLN A 2 22.01 40.18 21.22
C GLN A 2 20.73 39.54 20.62
N HIS A 3 20.63 38.26 20.25
CA HIS A 3 21.26 37.06 20.79
C HIS A 3 21.32 35.94 19.72
N LEU A 4 22.44 35.20 19.72
CA LEU A 4 22.54 33.84 19.18
C LEU A 4 21.56 32.91 19.91
N PHE A 5 20.86 32.05 19.17
CA PHE A 5 20.50 30.72 19.66
C PHE A 5 20.97 29.66 18.67
N HIS A 6 22.16 29.13 18.97
CA HIS A 6 22.51 27.76 18.63
C HIS A 6 21.53 26.83 19.36
N HIS A 7 20.91 25.90 18.64
CA HIS A 7 20.32 24.72 19.26
C HIS A 7 20.95 23.46 18.67
N SER A 8 21.46 22.66 19.59
CA SER A 8 22.28 21.50 19.40
C SER A 8 21.51 20.38 18.71
N ARG A 9 22.04 19.91 17.59
CA ARG A 9 21.77 18.56 17.08
C ARG A 9 22.22 17.57 18.15
N ILE A 10 21.30 16.82 18.73
CA ILE A 10 21.63 15.61 19.49
C ILE A 10 22.03 14.56 18.45
N LEU A 11 23.33 14.52 18.17
CA LEU A 11 24.01 13.38 17.56
C LEU A 11 23.98 12.23 18.55
N HIS A 12 23.20 11.19 18.28
CA HIS A 12 23.47 9.87 18.84
C HIS A 12 24.53 9.18 17.98
N ASN A 13 25.68 8.96 18.58
CA ASN A 13 26.84 8.25 18.02
C ASN A 13 26.47 6.77 17.81
N PRO A 14 26.87 6.12 16.69
CA PRO A 14 26.51 4.74 16.42
C PRO A 14 27.45 3.80 17.18
N SER A 15 26.98 3.25 18.29
CA SER A 15 27.62 2.08 18.90
C SER A 15 27.27 0.84 18.07
N SER A 16 28.20 0.44 17.19
CA SER A 16 28.50 -0.95 16.83
C SER A 16 27.30 -1.92 16.79
N PHE A 17 26.54 -1.90 15.69
CA PHE A 17 25.68 -3.01 15.32
C PHE A 17 26.54 -4.14 14.75
N SER A 18 26.63 -5.24 15.49
CA SER A 18 27.12 -6.52 14.97
C SER A 18 26.16 -6.99 13.89
N ILE A 19 26.66 -7.21 12.67
CA ILE A 19 25.91 -7.85 11.59
C ILE A 19 25.76 -9.33 11.99
N SER A 20 24.66 -9.63 12.66
CA SER A 20 24.11 -10.97 12.76
C SER A 20 23.40 -11.26 11.44
N THR A 21 24.02 -12.10 10.61
CA THR A 21 23.44 -12.66 9.40
C THR A 21 22.19 -13.45 9.76
N MET A 22 21.01 -12.83 9.66
CA MET A 22 19.73 -13.53 9.80
C MET A 22 19.41 -14.20 8.47
N SER A 23 19.78 -15.48 8.38
CA SER A 23 19.30 -16.40 7.36
C SER A 23 17.82 -16.65 7.58
N SER A 24 16.96 -15.93 6.85
CA SER A 24 15.55 -16.31 6.73
C SER A 24 15.49 -17.59 5.90
N SER A 25 15.29 -18.72 6.57
CA SER A 25 14.99 -20.01 5.94
C SER A 25 13.68 -19.88 5.15
N LEU A 26 13.81 -19.53 3.87
CA LEU A 26 12.78 -19.74 2.86
C LEU A 26 12.63 -21.25 2.70
N THR A 27 11.66 -21.84 3.39
CA THR A 27 11.14 -23.16 3.02
C THR A 27 10.44 -23.02 1.68
N LEU A 28 11.23 -23.14 0.61
CA LEU A 28 10.72 -23.36 -0.74
C LEU A 28 9.84 -24.62 -0.72
N PRO A 29 8.62 -24.58 -1.28
CA PRO A 29 7.88 -25.81 -1.52
C PRO A 29 8.69 -26.68 -2.48
N SER A 30 8.87 -27.95 -2.11
CA SER A 30 9.56 -28.97 -2.89
C SER A 30 9.05 -29.00 -4.34
N PHE A 31 9.89 -28.56 -5.28
CA PHE A 31 9.67 -28.77 -6.71
C PHE A 31 9.95 -30.23 -7.03
N SER A 32 8.89 -31.01 -7.27
CA SER A 32 9.03 -32.28 -7.98
C SER A 32 9.44 -31.99 -9.43
N PRO A 33 10.47 -32.66 -9.99
CA PRO A 33 10.86 -32.43 -11.38
C PRO A 33 9.77 -33.00 -12.29
N ILE A 34 9.11 -32.13 -13.05
CA ILE A 34 8.23 -32.53 -14.14
C ILE A 34 9.12 -32.98 -15.30
N PHE A 35 9.06 -34.27 -15.58
CA PHE A 35 9.69 -34.95 -16.72
C PHE A 35 9.14 -34.35 -18.04
N LEU A 36 10.00 -33.73 -18.84
CA LEU A 36 9.64 -33.30 -20.20
C LEU A 36 9.67 -34.53 -21.14
N PRO A 37 8.57 -34.92 -21.81
CA PRO A 37 8.69 -35.81 -22.96
C PRO A 37 9.06 -34.99 -24.20
N GLN A 38 10.00 -35.52 -24.98
CA GLN A 38 10.36 -35.00 -26.30
C GLN A 38 9.14 -34.95 -27.23
N ARG A 39 9.02 -33.84 -27.95
CA ARG A 39 7.93 -33.53 -28.88
C ARG A 39 8.20 -34.14 -30.25
N THR A 40 7.43 -35.14 -30.65
CA THR A 40 7.24 -35.51 -32.06
C THR A 40 5.93 -34.91 -32.57
N HIS A 41 5.97 -34.29 -33.75
CA HIS A 41 4.85 -33.62 -34.40
C HIS A 41 3.80 -34.61 -34.94
N THR A 42 2.53 -34.41 -34.57
CA THR A 42 1.35 -34.78 -35.39
C THR A 42 0.13 -33.90 -35.05
N LEU A 43 -0.64 -33.56 -36.07
CA LEU A 43 -1.76 -32.61 -36.11
C LEU A 43 -3.09 -33.13 -35.51
N LYS A 44 -3.94 -32.16 -35.09
CA LYS A 44 -5.38 -32.19 -34.76
C LYS A 44 -5.82 -32.82 -33.43
N ASN A 45 -6.38 -32.03 -32.51
CA ASN A 45 -7.83 -31.78 -32.41
C ASN A 45 -8.10 -30.70 -31.35
N HIS A 46 -9.15 -29.89 -31.55
CA HIS A 46 -9.57 -28.85 -30.60
C HIS A 46 -10.00 -29.44 -29.26
N ASN A 47 -9.42 -28.94 -28.17
CA ASN A 47 -10.05 -28.92 -26.86
C ASN A 47 -9.51 -27.72 -26.07
N PHE A 48 -10.36 -26.73 -25.83
CA PHE A 48 -10.04 -25.61 -24.95
C PHE A 48 -9.84 -26.15 -23.53
N PRO A 49 -8.71 -25.91 -22.86
CA PRO A 49 -8.55 -26.30 -21.47
C PRO A 49 -9.43 -25.41 -20.58
N LYS A 50 -10.14 -26.07 -19.65
CA LYS A 50 -10.98 -25.43 -18.62
C LYS A 50 -10.15 -24.40 -17.85
N SER A 51 -10.72 -23.21 -17.68
CA SER A 51 -10.12 -22.10 -16.93
C SER A 51 -9.79 -22.55 -15.51
N ARG A 52 -8.52 -22.53 -15.12
CA ARG A 52 -8.11 -22.74 -13.72
C ARG A 52 -8.49 -21.49 -12.93
N VAL A 53 -9.49 -21.61 -12.06
CA VAL A 53 -9.85 -20.56 -11.11
C VAL A 53 -8.93 -20.71 -9.89
N PHE A 54 -8.01 -19.77 -9.72
CA PHE A 54 -7.25 -19.65 -8.48
C PHE A 54 -8.03 -18.75 -7.51
N ALA A 55 -8.21 -19.19 -6.27
CA ALA A 55 -8.72 -18.34 -5.20
C ALA A 55 -7.76 -18.43 -4.01
N THR A 56 -7.31 -17.26 -3.56
CA THR A 56 -6.40 -17.11 -2.43
C THR A 56 -7.21 -16.61 -1.25
N ILE A 57 -7.26 -17.39 -0.17
CA ILE A 57 -7.86 -16.97 1.11
C ILE A 57 -6.72 -16.43 1.95
N SER A 58 -6.75 -15.13 2.25
CA SER A 58 -5.92 -14.55 3.30
C SER A 58 -6.75 -14.49 4.57
N THR A 59 -6.70 -15.54 5.39
CA THR A 59 -7.10 -15.44 6.79
C THR A 59 -5.99 -14.69 7.52
N GLY A 60 -6.33 -13.59 8.19
CA GLY A 60 -5.36 -12.89 9.02
C GLY A 60 -4.77 -13.86 10.04
N SER A 61 -3.52 -14.27 9.83
CA SER A 61 -2.76 -14.96 10.86
C SER A 61 -2.46 -13.93 11.95
N GLN A 62 -2.85 -14.20 13.18
CA GLN A 62 -2.21 -13.52 14.30
C GLN A 62 -0.76 -14.00 14.33
N SER A 63 0.14 -13.25 13.69
CA SER A 63 1.56 -13.30 14.02
C SER A 63 1.69 -12.62 15.37
N SER A 64 1.64 -13.41 16.44
CA SER A 64 2.00 -12.96 17.77
C SER A 64 3.51 -12.73 17.81
N ILE A 65 3.94 -11.55 17.36
CA ILE A 65 5.26 -11.02 17.68
C ILE A 65 5.23 -10.67 19.17
N HIS A 66 5.63 -11.62 20.01
CA HIS A 66 5.91 -11.38 21.43
C HIS A 66 7.27 -10.71 21.56
N GLU A 67 7.36 -9.44 21.15
CA GLU A 67 8.43 -8.56 21.59
C GLU A 67 7.95 -7.89 22.88
N ALA A 68 8.55 -8.26 24.01
CA ALA A 68 8.12 -7.83 25.35
C ALA A 68 8.05 -6.30 25.53
N SER A 69 8.61 -5.51 24.61
CA SER A 69 8.60 -4.05 24.65
C SER A 69 7.36 -3.37 24.03
N VAL A 70 6.53 -4.09 23.25
CA VAL A 70 5.32 -3.50 22.62
C VAL A 70 4.05 -3.82 23.41
N ALA A 71 4.06 -4.90 24.20
CA ALA A 71 2.88 -5.39 24.91
C ALA A 71 2.28 -4.38 25.92
N ASP A 72 3.12 -3.55 26.53
CA ASP A 72 2.70 -2.53 27.51
C ASP A 72 2.53 -1.12 26.90
N TYR A 73 2.70 -0.98 25.59
CA TYR A 73 2.59 0.32 24.93
C TYR A 73 1.13 0.76 24.77
N LYS A 74 0.74 1.78 25.52
CA LYS A 74 -0.61 2.37 25.43
C LYS A 74 -0.64 3.46 24.36
N VAL A 75 -1.17 3.10 23.19
CA VAL A 75 -1.43 4.05 22.09
C VAL A 75 -2.40 5.14 22.55
N SER A 76 -2.04 6.42 22.36
CA SER A 76 -2.94 7.54 22.66
C SER A 76 -3.66 8.06 21.41
N ASN A 77 -2.92 8.31 20.31
CA ASN A 77 -3.49 8.73 19.03
C ASN A 77 -2.91 7.93 17.87
N ALA A 78 -3.74 7.66 16.87
CA ALA A 78 -3.33 6.95 15.67
C ALA A 78 -3.85 7.58 14.38
N PHE A 79 -3.02 7.58 13.34
CA PHE A 79 -3.43 7.92 11.98
C PHE A 79 -3.60 6.66 11.14
N LEU A 80 -4.80 6.49 10.58
CA LEU A 80 -5.13 5.40 9.67
C LEU A 80 -5.28 5.94 8.24
N PHE A 81 -4.45 5.44 7.33
CA PHE A 81 -4.46 5.84 5.93
C PHE A 81 -5.28 4.88 5.06
N PRO A 82 -6.17 5.40 4.20
CA PRO A 82 -7.07 4.57 3.41
C PRO A 82 -6.35 3.84 2.27
N GLY A 83 -6.92 2.70 1.87
CA GLY A 83 -6.50 1.93 0.71
C GLY A 83 -7.32 2.23 -0.55
N GLN A 84 -7.04 1.46 -1.60
CA GLN A 84 -7.79 1.52 -2.86
C GLN A 84 -9.29 1.26 -2.62
N GLY A 85 -10.14 2.01 -3.32
CA GLY A 85 -11.60 2.04 -3.14
C GLY A 85 -12.09 3.30 -2.45
N ALA A 86 -11.22 4.03 -1.74
CA ALA A 86 -11.56 5.29 -1.07
C ALA A 86 -11.48 6.52 -2.00
N GLN A 87 -10.93 6.40 -3.21
CA GLN A 87 -10.77 7.51 -4.13
C GLN A 87 -12.12 8.02 -4.64
N ALA A 88 -12.25 9.35 -4.76
CA ALA A 88 -13.45 10.00 -5.26
C ALA A 88 -13.08 11.22 -6.11
N VAL A 89 -13.84 11.47 -7.18
CA VAL A 89 -13.69 12.70 -7.97
C VAL A 89 -13.99 13.90 -7.09
N GLY A 90 -13.16 14.94 -7.18
CA GLY A 90 -13.17 16.11 -6.32
C GLY A 90 -12.18 16.03 -5.15
N MET A 91 -11.57 14.87 -4.89
CA MET A 91 -10.55 14.75 -3.84
C MET A 91 -9.32 15.62 -4.16
N GLY A 92 -8.59 16.02 -3.11
CA GLY A 92 -7.38 16.83 -3.27
C GLY A 92 -7.64 18.31 -3.59
N LYS A 93 -8.86 18.73 -3.90
CA LYS A 93 -9.20 20.13 -4.24
C LYS A 93 -8.71 21.14 -3.18
N GLU A 94 -8.92 20.82 -1.90
CA GLU A 94 -8.51 21.68 -0.78
C GLU A 94 -6.99 21.89 -0.70
N ALA A 95 -6.18 20.96 -1.24
CA ALA A 95 -4.71 21.07 -1.18
C ALA A 95 -4.18 22.34 -1.86
N GLN A 96 -4.94 22.94 -2.79
CA GLN A 96 -4.60 24.20 -3.44
C GLN A 96 -4.57 25.40 -2.48
N SER A 97 -5.27 25.31 -1.35
CA SER A 97 -5.33 26.38 -0.34
C SER A 97 -4.11 26.46 0.57
N VAL A 98 -3.30 25.39 0.63
CA VAL A 98 -2.12 25.29 1.49
C VAL A 98 -0.88 25.03 0.63
N PRO A 99 0.11 25.95 0.60
CA PRO A 99 1.28 25.82 -0.27
C PRO A 99 2.05 24.49 -0.12
N ALA A 100 2.19 23.97 1.10
CA ALA A 100 2.86 22.69 1.35
C ALA A 100 2.09 21.50 0.73
N ALA A 101 0.77 21.50 0.84
CA ALA A 101 -0.09 20.48 0.23
C ALA A 101 -0.08 20.56 -1.31
N ALA A 102 -0.14 21.77 -1.87
CA ALA A 102 -0.04 22.00 -3.31
C ALA A 102 1.32 21.55 -3.88
N LEU A 103 2.41 21.73 -3.12
CA LEU A 103 3.74 21.30 -3.52
C LEU A 103 3.85 19.78 -3.68
N LEU A 104 3.14 18.98 -2.87
CA LEU A 104 3.12 17.52 -3.00
C LEU A 104 2.54 17.08 -4.35
N TYR A 105 1.47 17.72 -4.80
CA TYR A 105 0.92 17.47 -6.14
C TYR A 105 1.87 17.89 -7.25
N LYS A 106 2.56 19.03 -7.10
CA LYS A 106 3.58 19.46 -8.08
C LYS A 106 4.72 18.44 -8.19
N LYS A 107 5.27 17.99 -7.06
CA LYS A 107 6.29 16.93 -7.02
C LYS A 107 5.77 15.63 -7.62
N ALA A 108 4.51 15.30 -7.36
CA ALA A 108 3.89 14.12 -7.95
C ALA A 108 3.81 14.22 -9.48
N ASN A 109 3.46 15.39 -10.02
CA ASN A 109 3.40 15.60 -11.46
C ASN A 109 4.77 15.41 -12.13
N GLU A 110 5.86 15.83 -11.47
CA GLU A 110 7.23 15.62 -11.94
C GLU A 110 7.61 14.12 -12.02
N ILE A 111 7.14 13.30 -11.07
CA ILE A 111 7.42 11.85 -11.01
C ILE A 111 6.50 11.03 -11.93
N LEU A 112 5.24 11.44 -12.03
CA LEU A 112 4.20 10.71 -12.75
C LEU A 112 4.16 11.09 -14.24
N GLY A 113 4.57 12.31 -14.58
CA GLY A 113 4.57 12.83 -15.96
C GLY A 113 3.21 13.34 -16.45
N PHE A 114 2.24 13.55 -15.54
CA PHE A 114 0.93 14.11 -15.84
C PHE A 114 0.38 14.89 -14.65
N ASP A 115 -0.66 15.70 -14.87
CA ASP A 115 -1.32 16.42 -13.79
C ASP A 115 -2.23 15.49 -12.98
N LEU A 116 -1.74 15.04 -11.83
CA LEU A 116 -2.49 14.17 -10.93
C LEU A 116 -3.68 14.90 -10.30
N LEU A 117 -3.50 16.19 -9.96
CA LEU A 117 -4.53 16.96 -9.29
C LEU A 117 -5.75 17.17 -10.19
N ASP A 118 -5.52 17.45 -11.47
CA ASP A 118 -6.59 17.54 -12.47
C ASP A 118 -7.42 16.25 -12.52
N VAL A 119 -6.76 15.09 -12.57
CA VAL A 119 -7.47 13.79 -12.58
C VAL A 119 -8.23 13.56 -11.28
N CYS A 120 -7.67 13.93 -10.13
CA CYS A 120 -8.35 13.83 -8.84
C CYS A 120 -9.62 14.71 -8.77
N ILE A 121 -9.55 15.95 -9.27
CA ILE A 121 -10.64 16.93 -9.14
C ILE A 121 -11.70 16.71 -10.22
N ASN A 122 -11.28 16.55 -11.47
CA ASN A 122 -12.16 16.58 -12.65
C ASN A 122 -12.47 15.18 -13.20
N GLY A 123 -11.67 14.17 -12.86
CA GLY A 123 -11.87 12.80 -13.32
C GLY A 123 -11.40 12.57 -14.77
N PRO A 124 -12.06 11.69 -15.55
CA PRO A 124 -13.30 10.98 -15.24
C PRO A 124 -13.11 9.92 -14.14
N LYS A 125 -14.20 9.52 -13.49
CA LYS A 125 -14.19 8.57 -12.35
C LYS A 125 -13.54 7.24 -12.71
N GLU A 126 -13.76 6.77 -13.93
CA GLU A 126 -13.23 5.52 -14.46
C GLU A 126 -11.70 5.57 -14.56
N LYS A 127 -11.15 6.70 -15.02
CA LYS A 127 -9.70 6.93 -15.05
C LYS A 127 -9.12 6.95 -13.64
N LEU A 128 -9.76 7.70 -12.72
CA LEU A 128 -9.34 7.75 -11.33
C LEU A 128 -9.42 6.38 -10.64
N ASN A 129 -10.37 5.53 -11.03
CA ASN A 129 -10.55 4.19 -10.48
C ASN A 129 -9.55 3.15 -11.01
N SER A 130 -8.83 3.44 -12.10
CA SER A 130 -7.77 2.55 -12.58
C SER A 130 -6.70 2.38 -11.50
N THR A 131 -6.15 1.17 -11.36
CA THR A 131 -5.19 0.85 -10.29
C THR A 131 -3.92 1.71 -10.40
N VAL A 132 -3.49 1.98 -11.63
CA VAL A 132 -2.31 2.82 -11.93
C VAL A 132 -2.46 4.28 -11.51
N ILE A 133 -3.69 4.80 -11.48
CA ILE A 133 -3.97 6.20 -11.07
C ILE A 133 -4.39 6.26 -9.61
N SER A 134 -5.35 5.43 -9.19
CA SER A 134 -5.91 5.44 -7.83
C SER A 134 -4.84 5.31 -6.76
N GLN A 135 -3.80 4.49 -7.00
CA GLN A 135 -2.73 4.28 -6.03
C GLN A 135 -1.90 5.54 -5.76
N PRO A 136 -1.24 6.15 -6.78
CA PRO A 136 -0.61 7.47 -6.62
C PRO A 136 -1.56 8.53 -6.07
N ALA A 137 -2.80 8.57 -6.56
CA ALA A 137 -3.78 9.58 -6.18
C ALA A 137 -4.10 9.54 -4.66
N LEU A 138 -4.35 8.36 -4.12
CA LEU A 138 -4.61 8.17 -2.69
C LEU A 138 -3.40 8.47 -1.82
N TYR A 139 -2.20 8.07 -2.25
CA TYR A 139 -0.95 8.35 -1.54
C TYR A 139 -0.71 9.86 -1.40
N VAL A 140 -0.76 10.58 -2.52
CA VAL A 140 -0.52 12.03 -2.56
C VAL A 140 -1.62 12.79 -1.82
N THR A 141 -2.89 12.42 -2.03
CA THR A 141 -4.02 13.09 -1.36
C THR A 141 -3.96 12.92 0.15
N SER A 142 -3.57 11.73 0.63
CA SER A 142 -3.49 11.46 2.07
C SER A 142 -2.40 12.30 2.75
N LEU A 143 -1.21 12.41 2.14
CA LEU A 143 -0.14 13.25 2.68
C LEU A 143 -0.45 14.74 2.52
N ALA A 144 -1.14 15.15 1.45
CA ALA A 144 -1.67 16.50 1.32
C ALA A 144 -2.71 16.82 2.39
N ALA A 145 -3.52 15.86 2.82
CA ALA A 145 -4.46 16.02 3.92
C ALA A 145 -3.75 16.22 5.27
N VAL A 146 -2.59 15.59 5.47
CA VAL A 146 -1.72 15.86 6.64
C VAL A 146 -1.23 17.29 6.61
N GLU A 147 -0.77 17.81 5.47
CA GLU A 147 -0.33 19.20 5.34
C GLU A 147 -1.49 20.20 5.52
N LEU A 148 -2.71 19.85 5.08
CA LEU A 148 -3.91 20.63 5.35
C LEU A 148 -4.25 20.65 6.84
N LEU A 149 -4.11 19.52 7.54
CA LEU A 149 -4.28 19.46 8.99
C LEU A 149 -3.22 20.31 9.69
N ARG A 150 -1.96 20.18 9.29
CA ARG A 150 -0.82 20.93 9.83
C ARG A 150 -1.04 22.45 9.80
N ALA A 151 -1.65 22.95 8.72
CA ALA A 151 -1.93 24.37 8.55
C ALA A 151 -3.08 24.92 9.41
N ARG A 152 -3.88 24.06 10.06
CA ARG A 152 -4.96 24.47 10.97
C ARG A 152 -4.40 24.82 12.35
N GLU A 153 -5.12 25.67 13.07
CA GLU A 153 -4.81 25.94 14.48
C GLU A 153 -4.85 24.64 15.29
N GLY A 154 -3.80 24.36 16.06
CA GLY A 154 -3.66 23.10 16.80
C GLY A 154 -3.21 21.90 15.95
N GLY A 155 -3.07 22.05 14.63
CA GLY A 155 -2.82 20.96 13.70
C GLY A 155 -1.48 20.26 13.87
N GLU A 156 -0.40 21.05 14.02
CA GLU A 156 0.95 20.53 14.29
C GLU A 156 0.96 19.70 15.59
N GLN A 157 0.30 20.19 16.64
CA GLN A 157 0.24 19.49 17.93
C GLN A 157 -0.52 18.16 17.83
N ILE A 158 -1.57 18.10 17.00
CA ILE A 158 -2.27 16.84 16.72
C ILE A 158 -1.33 15.87 16.02
N ILE A 159 -0.62 16.32 14.99
CA ILE A 159 0.31 15.48 14.22
C ILE A 159 1.46 14.96 15.11
N ASP A 160 2.03 15.83 15.94
CA ASP A 160 3.10 15.47 16.89
C ASP A 160 2.63 14.52 17.99
N SER A 161 1.32 14.51 18.29
CA SER A 161 0.73 13.60 19.27
C SER A 161 0.42 12.20 18.72
N VAL A 162 0.67 11.95 17.43
CA VAL A 162 0.43 10.63 16.81
C VAL A 162 1.52 9.65 17.21
N ASP A 163 1.11 8.60 17.90
CA ASP A 163 2.00 7.55 18.41
C ASP A 163 2.16 6.39 17.43
N VAL A 164 1.10 6.13 16.65
CA VAL A 164 1.02 4.98 15.75
C VAL A 164 0.40 5.42 14.43
N THR A 165 0.91 4.86 13.34
CA THR A 165 0.26 4.96 12.05
C THR A 165 0.10 3.60 11.41
N CYS A 166 -1.01 3.43 10.69
CA CYS A 166 -1.31 2.21 9.97
C CYS A 166 -2.03 2.57 8.67
N GLY A 167 -2.14 1.61 7.76
CA GLY A 167 -2.91 1.81 6.56
C GLY A 167 -3.36 0.52 5.91
N LEU A 168 -4.40 0.63 5.09
CA LEU A 168 -5.00 -0.53 4.43
C LEU A 168 -4.36 -0.75 3.06
N SER A 169 -3.64 -1.85 2.87
CA SER A 169 -3.04 -2.23 1.58
C SER A 169 -2.12 -1.11 1.04
N LEU A 170 -2.55 -0.33 0.06
CA LEU A 170 -1.83 0.87 -0.38
C LEU A 170 -1.57 1.85 0.77
N GLY A 171 -2.54 2.02 1.68
CA GLY A 171 -2.42 2.99 2.77
C GLY A 171 -1.22 2.71 3.69
N GLU A 172 -0.70 1.48 3.72
CA GLU A 172 0.51 1.14 4.47
C GLU A 172 1.74 1.90 3.95
N TYR A 173 1.85 2.11 2.63
CA TYR A 173 2.92 2.92 2.04
C TYR A 173 2.80 4.38 2.46
N THR A 174 1.57 4.90 2.52
CA THR A 174 1.29 6.25 3.03
C THR A 174 1.66 6.37 4.51
N ALA A 175 1.32 5.37 5.32
CA ALA A 175 1.66 5.31 6.74
C ALA A 175 3.18 5.31 6.96
N LEU A 176 3.91 4.48 6.21
CA LEU A 176 5.36 4.43 6.27
C LEU A 176 6.02 5.74 5.83
N ALA A 177 5.48 6.40 4.79
CA ALA A 177 5.95 7.72 4.37
C ALA A 177 5.72 8.78 5.45
N PHE A 178 4.54 8.79 6.05
CA PHE A 178 4.20 9.69 7.16
C PHE A 178 5.12 9.48 8.36
N ALA A 179 5.44 8.22 8.68
CA ALA A 179 6.40 7.85 9.73
C ALA A 179 7.87 8.14 9.38
N GLY A 180 8.16 8.62 8.16
CA GLY A 180 9.52 8.96 7.73
C GLY A 180 10.41 7.76 7.38
N ALA A 181 9.84 6.58 7.14
CA ALA A 181 10.60 5.38 6.74
C ALA A 181 11.29 5.55 5.38
N PHE A 182 10.71 6.39 4.51
CA PHE A 182 11.28 6.81 3.23
C PHE A 182 10.75 8.20 2.84
N SER A 183 11.41 8.83 1.87
CA SER A 183 10.99 10.12 1.33
C SER A 183 9.63 10.03 0.61
N PHE A 184 8.92 11.15 0.51
CA PHE A 184 7.69 11.24 -0.29
C PHE A 184 7.92 10.76 -1.74
N GLU A 185 9.02 11.20 -2.35
CA GLU A 185 9.35 10.91 -3.73
C GLU A 185 9.62 9.43 -3.96
N ASP A 186 10.36 8.79 -3.05
CA ASP A 186 10.65 7.34 -3.16
C ASP A 186 9.41 6.51 -2.87
N GLY A 187 8.59 6.93 -1.90
CA GLY A 187 7.28 6.33 -1.65
C GLY A 187 6.37 6.40 -2.87
N LEU A 188 6.30 7.56 -3.52
CA LEU A 188 5.48 7.73 -4.72
C LEU A 188 5.98 6.88 -5.90
N LYS A 189 7.30 6.79 -6.11
CA LYS A 189 7.88 5.89 -7.13
C LYS A 189 7.51 4.43 -6.86
N LEU A 190 7.59 4.00 -5.61
CA LEU A 190 7.25 2.63 -5.21
C LEU A 190 5.76 2.34 -5.39
N VAL A 191 4.89 3.29 -5.00
CA VAL A 191 3.44 3.21 -5.19
C VAL A 191 3.06 3.17 -6.67
N LYS A 192 3.72 3.98 -7.51
CA LYS A 192 3.54 3.95 -8.98
C LYS A 192 3.87 2.56 -9.52
N LEU A 193 5.05 2.03 -9.22
CA LEU A 193 5.50 0.72 -9.67
C LEU A 193 4.55 -0.40 -9.20
N ARG A 194 4.08 -0.32 -7.95
CA ARG A 194 3.08 -1.25 -7.41
C ARG A 194 1.76 -1.18 -8.18
N GLY A 195 1.28 0.01 -8.48
CA GLY A 195 0.05 0.22 -9.26
C GLY A 195 0.14 -0.37 -10.67
N GLU A 196 1.26 -0.15 -11.35
CA GLU A 196 1.57 -0.70 -12.67
C GLU A 196 1.63 -2.24 -12.63
N ALA A 197 2.44 -2.81 -11.73
CA ALA A 197 2.57 -4.26 -11.61
C ALA A 197 1.25 -4.96 -11.24
N MET A 198 0.43 -4.34 -10.40
CA MET A 198 -0.90 -4.87 -10.05
C MET A 198 -1.87 -4.80 -11.23
N GLN A 199 -1.82 -3.73 -12.03
CA GLN A 199 -2.64 -3.61 -13.22
C GLN A 199 -2.25 -4.66 -14.26
N ASP A 200 -0.95 -4.83 -14.51
CA ASP A 200 -0.44 -5.85 -15.44
C ASP A 200 -0.88 -7.27 -15.04
N ALA A 201 -0.82 -7.58 -13.74
CA ALA A 201 -1.29 -8.86 -13.22
C ALA A 201 -2.80 -9.04 -13.39
N SER A 202 -3.60 -7.98 -13.19
CA SER A 202 -5.05 -8.01 -13.36
C SER A 202 -5.47 -8.17 -14.83
N ASP A 203 -4.74 -7.55 -15.74
CA ASP A 203 -4.99 -7.64 -17.18
C ASP A 203 -4.58 -9.01 -17.73
N ALA A 204 -3.53 -9.62 -17.17
CA ALA A 204 -3.09 -10.97 -17.52
C ALA A 204 -4.10 -12.06 -17.10
N VAL A 205 -4.81 -11.88 -15.97
CA VAL A 205 -5.76 -12.86 -15.44
C VAL A 205 -7.03 -12.19 -14.96
N LYS A 206 -8.13 -12.43 -15.68
CA LYS A 206 -9.48 -12.00 -15.28
C LYS A 206 -9.78 -12.51 -13.86
N SER A 207 -9.91 -11.56 -12.94
CA SER A 207 -10.13 -11.79 -11.51
C SER A 207 -11.17 -10.81 -10.99
N ALA A 208 -11.76 -11.11 -9.83
CA ALA A 208 -12.70 -10.26 -9.14
C ALA A 208 -12.57 -10.45 -7.62
N MET A 209 -12.97 -9.44 -6.86
CA MET A 209 -13.01 -9.47 -5.40
C MET A 209 -14.45 -9.35 -4.91
N VAL A 210 -14.81 -10.14 -3.89
CA VAL A 210 -16.15 -10.14 -3.30
C VAL A 210 -16.00 -10.00 -1.78
N SER A 211 -16.86 -9.17 -1.17
CA SER A 211 -16.98 -9.07 0.29
C SER A 211 -18.12 -9.94 0.78
N VAL A 212 -17.88 -10.75 1.81
CA VAL A 212 -18.86 -11.65 2.42
C VAL A 212 -19.22 -11.12 3.79
N VAL A 213 -20.51 -10.93 4.05
CA VAL A 213 -21.03 -10.41 5.33
C VAL A 213 -22.01 -11.42 5.91
N GLY A 214 -21.95 -11.64 7.23
CA GLY A 214 -22.92 -12.47 7.96
C GLY A 214 -22.61 -13.97 8.00
N LEU A 215 -21.47 -14.41 7.45
CA LEU A 215 -20.95 -15.76 7.63
C LEU A 215 -19.77 -15.76 8.61
N ASP A 216 -19.69 -16.78 9.46
CA ASP A 216 -18.50 -16.97 10.29
C ASP A 216 -17.27 -17.35 9.44
N SER A 217 -16.07 -17.16 10.01
CA SER A 217 -14.80 -17.35 9.30
C SER A 217 -14.59 -18.79 8.83
N GLU A 218 -15.00 -19.79 9.63
CA GLU A 218 -14.83 -21.21 9.29
C GLU A 218 -15.74 -21.61 8.13
N LYS A 219 -17.01 -21.19 8.16
CA LYS A 219 -17.96 -21.42 7.07
C LYS A 219 -17.56 -20.68 5.81
N SER A 220 -17.13 -19.42 5.93
CA SER A 220 -16.64 -18.64 4.78
C SER A 220 -15.46 -19.34 4.10
N SER A 221 -14.48 -19.78 4.89
CA SER A 221 -13.30 -20.49 4.39
C SER A 221 -13.66 -21.82 3.72
N SER A 222 -14.57 -22.58 4.34
CA SER A 222 -15.04 -23.87 3.82
C SER A 222 -15.77 -23.72 2.48
N CYS A 223 -16.66 -22.72 2.36
CA CYS A 223 -17.39 -22.45 1.12
C CYS A 223 -16.45 -22.07 -0.04
N VAL A 224 -15.45 -21.22 0.20
CA VAL A 224 -14.48 -20.84 -0.83
C VAL A 224 -13.66 -22.06 -1.28
N MET A 225 -13.19 -22.88 -0.34
CA MET A 225 -12.42 -24.09 -0.65
C MET A 225 -13.22 -25.13 -1.44
N GLN A 226 -14.51 -25.30 -1.15
CA GLN A 226 -15.38 -26.23 -1.88
C GLN A 226 -15.58 -25.79 -3.34
N ARG A 227 -15.65 -24.49 -3.61
CA ARG A 227 -15.77 -23.96 -4.97
C ARG A 227 -14.49 -24.15 -5.78
N ILE A 228 -13.31 -24.00 -5.18
CA ILE A 228 -12.02 -24.26 -5.84
C ILE A 228 -11.92 -25.74 -6.26
N ARG A 229 -12.37 -26.68 -5.41
CA ARG A 229 -12.28 -28.13 -5.70
C ARG A 229 -13.28 -28.62 -6.76
N SER A 230 -14.31 -27.84 -7.06
CA SER A 230 -15.39 -28.21 -7.98
C SER A 230 -15.31 -27.52 -9.35
N ALA A 231 -14.31 -26.66 -9.56
CA ALA A 231 -14.01 -25.99 -10.84
C ALA A 231 -12.87 -26.70 -11.58
#